data_AF-A0A5Q4GEM1-F1
#
_entry.id   AF-A0A5Q4GEM1-F1
#
_cell.length_a   1.000
_cell.length_b   1.000
_cell.length_c   1.000
_cell.angle_alpha   90.00
_cell.angle_beta   90.00
_cell.angle_gamma   90.00
#
_symmetry.space_group_name_H-M   'P 1'
#
loop_
_entity.id
_entity.type
_entity.pdbx_description
1 polymer ?
#
loop_
_entity_poly.entity_id
_entity_poly.type
_entity_poly.pdbx_seq_one_letter_code
_entity_poly.pdbx_strand_id
1 'polypeptide(L)'
;MSDLLALRVELPPWIAGFRAALPACLETPEQRMEVAIDLSRQNVLAGSGGPFGALVVAEDSGEVVALGVNRVEPGSCSSAHAEIVALSMAQRLAADWNLGRHPAAPLQLVSSCEPCAMCLGAIPWSGVASVLCGATKADAEAAGFDEGDRPDEWMEKMAARGIRVHIGLMRAEAAAVLDLYARSGKTIYGPDSRVAGK
;
A
#
# COMPACT_ATOMS: atom_id res chain seq x y z
N MET A 1 -29.42 11.77 -4.01
CA MET A 1 -28.66 12.50 -5.06
C MET A 1 -27.42 13.22 -4.51
N SER A 2 -27.36 13.70 -3.26
CA SER A 2 -26.11 14.33 -2.74
C SER A 2 -24.98 13.34 -2.44
N ASP A 3 -25.30 12.07 -2.17
CA ASP A 3 -24.29 11.05 -1.86
C ASP A 3 -23.46 10.60 -3.10
N LEU A 4 -23.90 10.98 -4.32
CA LEU A 4 -23.18 10.70 -5.57
C LEU A 4 -22.04 11.69 -5.88
N LEU A 5 -21.87 12.74 -5.07
CA LEU A 5 -20.79 13.72 -5.21
C LEU A 5 -19.62 13.48 -4.23
N ALA A 6 -19.62 12.36 -3.51
CA ALA A 6 -18.58 12.00 -2.56
C ALA A 6 -17.78 10.78 -3.04
N LEU A 7 -16.45 10.86 -2.99
CA LEU A 7 -15.57 9.71 -3.15
C LEU A 7 -15.49 8.94 -1.83
N ARG A 8 -16.01 7.72 -1.80
CA ARG A 8 -15.97 6.82 -0.64
C ARG A 8 -15.15 5.57 -0.95
N VAL A 9 -14.07 5.39 -0.20
CA VAL A 9 -13.29 4.15 -0.14
C VAL A 9 -13.20 3.76 1.32
N GLU A 10 -13.72 2.59 1.65
CA GLU A 10 -13.79 2.08 3.02
C GLU A 10 -12.83 0.92 3.20
N LEU A 11 -12.13 0.92 4.34
CA LEU A 11 -11.33 -0.21 4.79
C LEU A 11 -12.26 -1.33 5.28
N PRO A 12 -11.88 -2.60 5.11
CA PRO A 12 -12.71 -3.72 5.56
C PRO A 12 -12.83 -3.75 7.10
N PRO A 13 -13.94 -4.29 7.66
CA PRO A 13 -14.18 -4.29 9.11
C PRO A 13 -13.06 -4.93 9.95
N TRP A 14 -12.35 -5.92 9.39
CA TRP A 14 -11.26 -6.62 10.10
C TRP A 14 -10.06 -5.73 10.42
N ILE A 15 -9.90 -4.58 9.74
CA ILE A 15 -8.77 -3.66 9.98
C ILE A 15 -8.76 -3.12 11.41
N ALA A 16 -9.93 -2.90 12.03
CA ALA A 16 -9.99 -2.43 13.41
C ALA A 16 -9.39 -3.46 14.39
N GLY A 17 -9.75 -4.74 14.22
CA GLY A 17 -9.18 -5.83 15.00
C GLY A 17 -7.69 -6.03 14.73
N PHE A 18 -7.29 -5.92 13.45
CA PHE A 18 -5.89 -5.98 13.06
C PHE A 18 -5.06 -4.87 13.73
N ARG A 19 -5.51 -3.61 13.68
CA ARG A 19 -4.84 -2.48 14.33
C ARG A 19 -4.74 -2.66 15.84
N ALA A 20 -5.79 -3.17 16.49
CA ALA A 20 -5.80 -3.40 17.93
C ALA A 20 -4.83 -4.50 18.38
N ALA A 21 -4.48 -5.43 17.49
CA ALA A 21 -3.55 -6.52 17.76
C ALA A 21 -2.08 -6.15 17.50
N LEU A 22 -1.81 -5.01 16.86
CA LEU A 22 -0.45 -4.56 16.61
C LEU A 22 0.25 -4.14 17.91
N PRO A 23 1.58 -4.31 18.00
CA PRO A 23 2.35 -3.68 19.07
C PRO A 23 2.23 -2.15 18.99
N ALA A 24 2.49 -1.48 20.10
CA ALA A 24 2.43 -0.01 20.16
C ALA A 24 3.41 0.66 19.20
N CYS A 25 4.58 0.05 18.99
CA CYS A 25 5.64 0.54 18.12
C CYS A 25 6.23 -0.59 17.27
N LEU A 26 6.56 -0.27 16.02
CA LEU A 26 7.29 -1.10 15.06
C LEU A 26 8.72 -0.56 14.93
N GLU A 27 9.61 -1.07 15.77
CA GLU A 27 10.97 -0.54 15.95
C GLU A 27 11.86 -0.80 14.74
N THR A 28 11.73 -1.98 14.11
CA THR A 28 12.60 -2.36 12.99
C THR A 28 11.90 -2.25 11.63
N PRO A 29 12.65 -2.03 10.53
CA PRO A 29 12.13 -2.13 9.18
C PRO A 29 11.40 -3.45 8.91
N GLU A 30 11.92 -4.56 9.42
CA GLU A 30 11.35 -5.90 9.25
C GLU A 30 9.98 -6.02 9.93
N GLN A 31 9.82 -5.52 11.15
CA GLN A 31 8.52 -5.49 11.83
C GLN A 31 7.49 -4.67 11.04
N ARG A 32 7.92 -3.53 10.48
CA ARG A 32 7.05 -2.69 9.64
C ARG A 32 6.64 -3.42 8.37
N MET A 33 7.59 -4.08 7.71
CA MET A 33 7.33 -4.83 6.48
C MET A 33 6.46 -6.06 6.72
N GLU A 34 6.68 -6.79 7.82
CA GLU A 34 5.84 -7.90 8.25
C GLU A 34 4.37 -7.46 8.36
N VAL A 35 4.11 -6.29 8.96
CA VAL A 35 2.75 -5.73 9.02
C VAL A 35 2.18 -5.43 7.62
N ALA A 36 2.96 -4.89 6.69
CA ALA A 36 2.50 -4.66 5.31
C ALA A 36 2.15 -5.97 4.59
N ILE A 37 2.97 -7.00 4.78
CA ILE A 37 2.78 -8.35 4.22
C ILE A 37 1.54 -9.01 4.85
N ASP A 38 1.33 -8.88 6.15
CA ASP A 38 0.19 -9.43 6.86
C ASP A 38 -1.12 -8.74 6.48
N LEU A 39 -1.11 -7.41 6.30
CA LEU A 39 -2.23 -6.66 5.73
C LEU A 39 -2.59 -7.20 4.35
N SER A 40 -1.59 -7.38 3.48
CA SER A 40 -1.77 -7.94 2.14
C SER A 40 -2.39 -9.33 2.20
N ARG A 41 -1.79 -10.23 3.00
CA ARG A 41 -2.24 -11.61 3.18
C ARG A 41 -3.66 -11.67 3.71
N GLN A 42 -3.96 -10.90 4.75
CA GLN A 42 -5.29 -10.87 5.36
C GLN A 42 -6.34 -10.34 4.39
N ASN A 43 -6.00 -9.35 3.54
CA ASN A 43 -6.90 -8.84 2.53
C ASN A 43 -7.29 -9.92 1.51
N VAL A 44 -6.35 -10.79 1.12
CA VAL A 44 -6.60 -11.95 0.25
C VAL A 44 -7.46 -12.99 0.96
N LEU A 45 -7.09 -13.39 2.18
CA LEU A 45 -7.76 -14.45 2.95
C LEU A 45 -9.20 -14.08 3.30
N ALA A 46 -9.44 -12.81 3.64
CA ALA A 46 -10.78 -12.29 3.91
C ALA A 46 -11.61 -12.06 2.63
N GLY A 47 -11.01 -12.25 1.44
CA GLY A 47 -11.68 -11.96 0.16
C GLY A 47 -12.06 -10.49 0.00
N SER A 48 -11.30 -9.59 0.64
CA SER A 48 -11.65 -8.17 0.74
C SER A 48 -10.84 -7.25 -0.17
N GLY A 49 -10.06 -7.81 -1.10
CA GLY A 49 -9.37 -7.07 -2.16
C GLY A 49 -8.15 -7.84 -2.70
N GLY A 50 -7.33 -7.14 -3.48
CA GLY A 50 -6.09 -7.67 -4.06
C GLY A 50 -4.96 -7.87 -3.04
N PRO A 51 -3.86 -8.54 -3.44
CA PRO A 51 -2.73 -8.93 -2.59
C PRO A 51 -1.74 -7.78 -2.33
N PHE A 52 -2.26 -6.64 -1.88
CA PHE A 52 -1.43 -5.48 -1.54
C PHE A 52 -1.87 -4.85 -0.23
N GLY A 53 -0.89 -4.57 0.63
CA GLY A 53 -1.02 -3.93 1.93
C GLY A 53 0.05 -2.86 2.10
N ALA A 54 -0.30 -1.79 2.80
CA ALA A 54 0.61 -0.70 3.09
C ALA A 54 0.26 -0.05 4.43
N LEU A 55 1.23 0.66 5.01
CA LEU A 55 1.04 1.44 6.24
C LEU A 55 1.90 2.69 6.22
N VAL A 56 1.47 3.69 6.98
CA VAL A 56 2.27 4.89 7.27
C VAL A 56 2.69 4.81 8.73
N VAL A 57 3.98 4.97 9.00
CA VAL A 57 4.56 4.94 10.35
C VAL A 57 5.40 6.18 10.61
N ALA A 58 5.50 6.59 11.87
CA ALA A 58 6.50 7.55 12.30
C ALA A 58 7.88 6.87 12.36
N GLU A 59 8.88 7.41 11.66
CA GLU A 59 10.19 6.75 11.56
C GLU A 59 10.88 6.62 12.92
N ASP A 60 10.80 7.67 13.74
CA ASP A 60 11.52 7.79 15.00
C ASP A 60 10.91 6.95 16.13
N SER A 61 9.57 6.92 16.23
CA SER A 61 8.87 6.20 17.29
C SER A 61 8.44 4.79 16.89
N GLY A 62 8.34 4.50 15.60
CA GLY A 62 7.72 3.28 15.08
C GLY A 62 6.19 3.26 15.24
N GLU A 63 5.56 4.37 15.64
CA GLU A 63 4.11 4.46 15.80
C GLU A 63 3.40 4.31 14.45
N VAL A 64 2.38 3.45 14.40
CA VAL A 64 1.54 3.29 13.21
C VAL A 64 0.51 4.42 13.12
N VAL A 65 0.65 5.26 12.10
CA VAL A 65 -0.26 6.36 11.81
C VAL A 65 -1.52 5.84 11.11
N ALA A 66 -1.35 5.10 10.01
CA ALA A 66 -2.45 4.58 9.20
C ALA A 66 -2.13 3.24 8.55
N LEU A 67 -3.19 2.50 8.22
CA LEU A 67 -3.14 1.23 7.49
C LEU A 67 -3.91 1.39 6.17
N GLY A 68 -3.49 0.65 5.14
CA GLY A 68 -4.12 0.61 3.84
C GLY A 68 -4.03 -0.78 3.23
N VAL A 69 -5.06 -1.17 2.49
CA VAL A 69 -5.07 -2.38 1.67
C VAL A 69 -5.69 -2.06 0.33
N ASN A 70 -5.43 -2.88 -0.68
CA ASN A 70 -6.09 -2.73 -1.97
C ASN A 70 -7.61 -2.89 -1.84
N ARG A 71 -8.36 -1.92 -2.39
CA ARG A 71 -9.83 -1.86 -2.39
C ARG A 71 -10.41 -1.65 -3.79
N VAL A 72 -9.66 -2.00 -4.84
CA VAL A 72 -10.04 -1.71 -6.23
C VAL A 72 -11.37 -2.35 -6.60
N GLU A 73 -11.48 -3.67 -6.53
CA GLU A 73 -12.72 -4.38 -6.89
C GLU A 73 -13.86 -4.07 -5.91
N PRO A 74 -13.70 -4.21 -4.58
CA PRO A 74 -14.82 -4.01 -3.65
C PRO A 74 -15.30 -2.55 -3.58
N GLY A 75 -14.40 -1.59 -3.85
CA GLY A 75 -14.71 -0.17 -3.87
C GLY A 75 -15.12 0.36 -5.24
N SER A 76 -15.08 -0.47 -6.30
CA SER A 76 -15.30 -0.03 -7.70
C SER A 76 -14.48 1.24 -8.04
N CYS A 77 -13.25 1.29 -7.56
CA CYS A 77 -12.40 2.48 -7.60
C CYS A 77 -10.98 2.07 -7.98
N SER A 78 -10.62 2.25 -9.26
CA SER A 78 -9.32 1.82 -9.79
C SER A 78 -8.12 2.44 -9.06
N SER A 79 -8.28 3.65 -8.50
CA SER A 79 -7.23 4.31 -7.74
C SER A 79 -7.08 3.81 -6.30
N ALA A 80 -7.95 2.92 -5.81
CA ALA A 80 -7.95 2.45 -4.43
C ALA A 80 -6.86 1.38 -4.16
N HIS A 81 -5.63 1.67 -4.57
CA HIS A 81 -4.44 0.88 -4.27
C HIS A 81 -4.03 1.04 -2.80
N ALA A 82 -3.28 0.08 -2.27
CA ALA A 82 -2.94 0.03 -0.84
C ALA A 82 -2.20 1.29 -0.38
N GLU A 83 -1.26 1.79 -1.17
CA GLU A 83 -0.46 2.98 -0.91
C GLU A 83 -1.32 4.24 -0.92
N ILE A 84 -2.21 4.37 -1.92
CA ILE A 84 -3.16 5.49 -2.00
C ILE A 84 -4.08 5.49 -0.78
N VAL A 85 -4.61 4.32 -0.40
CA VAL A 85 -5.48 4.19 0.76
C VAL A 85 -4.73 4.52 2.05
N ALA A 86 -3.51 4.00 2.25
CA ALA A 86 -2.71 4.27 3.45
C ALA A 86 -2.38 5.76 3.60
N LEU A 87 -1.88 6.39 2.53
CA LEU A 87 -1.55 7.83 2.52
C LEU A 87 -2.80 8.70 2.75
N SER A 88 -3.91 8.39 2.07
CA SER A 88 -5.16 9.16 2.22
C SER A 88 -5.75 9.02 3.62
N MET A 89 -5.65 7.84 4.23
CA MET A 89 -6.10 7.62 5.61
C MET A 89 -5.21 8.37 6.61
N ALA A 90 -3.89 8.36 6.43
CA ALA A 90 -2.98 9.15 7.24
C ALA A 90 -3.31 10.65 7.18
N GLN A 91 -3.51 11.18 5.97
CA GLN A 91 -3.87 12.59 5.75
C GLN A 91 -5.22 12.94 6.38
N ARG A 92 -6.23 12.07 6.23
CA ARG A 92 -7.55 12.26 6.87
C ARG A 92 -7.46 12.27 8.39
N LEU A 93 -6.71 11.34 8.98
CA LEU A 93 -6.51 11.27 10.44
C LEU A 93 -5.74 12.49 10.97
N ALA A 94 -4.76 12.98 10.20
CA ALA A 94 -4.02 14.19 10.50
C ALA A 94 -4.82 15.48 10.28
N ALA A 95 -5.95 15.41 9.56
CA ALA A 95 -6.67 16.56 9.02
C ALA A 95 -5.78 17.52 8.21
N ASP A 96 -4.74 17.00 7.56
CA ASP A 96 -3.79 17.75 6.73
C ASP A 96 -3.39 16.90 5.52
N TRP A 97 -3.31 17.52 4.35
CA TRP A 97 -2.86 16.87 3.13
C TRP A 97 -1.34 16.66 3.11
N ASN A 98 -0.58 17.43 3.88
CA ASN A 98 0.88 17.36 3.92
C ASN A 98 1.37 16.61 5.16
N LEU A 99 1.70 15.33 4.99
CA LEU A 99 2.23 14.48 6.06
C LEU A 99 3.60 14.93 6.58
N GLY A 100 4.34 15.77 5.84
CA GLY A 100 5.59 16.37 6.32
C GLY A 100 5.38 17.39 7.45
N ARG A 101 4.13 17.82 7.69
CA ARG A 101 3.76 18.68 8.83
C ARG A 101 3.17 17.91 10.01
N HIS A 102 3.06 16.59 9.88
CA HIS A 102 2.53 15.75 10.94
C HIS A 102 3.41 15.88 12.21
N PRO A 103 2.83 15.93 13.42
CA PRO A 103 3.62 16.07 14.65
C PRO A 103 4.63 14.94 14.90
N ALA A 104 4.34 13.75 14.38
CA ALA A 104 5.22 12.58 14.45
C ALA A 104 6.12 12.40 13.21
N ALA A 105 6.19 13.40 12.31
CA ALA A 105 7.11 13.35 11.18
C ALA A 105 8.58 13.30 11.67
N PRO A 106 9.51 12.66 10.92
CA PRO A 106 9.34 12.14 9.56
C PRO A 106 8.48 10.86 9.50
N LEU A 107 7.59 10.79 8.51
CA LEU A 107 6.75 9.62 8.26
C LEU A 107 7.31 8.77 7.11
N GLN A 108 7.17 7.46 7.25
CA GLN A 108 7.56 6.46 6.27
C GLN A 108 6.34 5.72 5.74
N LEU A 109 6.27 5.58 4.41
CA LEU A 109 5.36 4.64 3.77
C LEU A 109 6.03 3.26 3.71
N VAL A 110 5.33 2.22 4.11
CA VAL A 110 5.80 0.84 3.97
C VAL A 110 4.77 0.10 3.13
N SER A 111 5.21 -0.51 2.03
CA SER A 111 4.35 -1.15 1.04
C SER A 111 4.79 -2.60 0.80
N SER A 112 3.83 -3.52 0.75
CA SER A 112 4.11 -4.94 0.51
C SER A 112 4.68 -5.21 -0.88
N CYS A 113 4.54 -4.28 -1.82
CA CYS A 113 5.13 -4.33 -3.16
C CYS A 113 5.68 -2.95 -3.53
N GLU A 114 6.66 -2.90 -4.44
CA GLU A 114 7.03 -1.66 -5.10
C GLU A 114 5.81 -0.93 -5.68
N PRO A 115 5.80 0.40 -5.69
CA PRO A 115 4.64 1.16 -6.14
C PRO A 115 4.49 1.12 -7.67
N CYS A 116 3.27 0.97 -8.17
CA CYS A 116 2.97 1.15 -9.59
C CYS A 116 3.15 2.62 -10.03
N ALA A 117 3.09 2.92 -11.33
CA ALA A 117 3.27 4.28 -11.86
C ALA A 117 2.35 5.33 -11.19
N MET A 118 1.10 4.95 -10.87
CA MET A 118 0.16 5.84 -10.15
C MET A 118 0.61 6.09 -8.70
N CYS A 119 0.87 5.03 -7.94
CA CYS A 119 1.29 5.14 -6.54
C CYS A 119 2.63 5.87 -6.41
N LEU A 120 3.55 5.60 -7.34
CA LEU A 120 4.83 6.28 -7.47
C LEU A 120 4.63 7.80 -7.64
N GLY A 121 3.67 8.21 -8.46
CA GLY A 121 3.29 9.61 -8.61
C GLY A 121 2.75 10.23 -7.32
N ALA A 122 1.99 9.48 -6.51
CA ALA A 122 1.35 9.97 -5.29
C ALA A 122 2.32 10.19 -4.12
N ILE A 123 3.35 9.35 -3.98
CA ILE A 123 4.34 9.40 -2.89
C ILE A 123 4.90 10.82 -2.64
N PRO A 124 5.48 11.53 -3.63
CA PRO A 124 6.06 12.84 -3.38
C PRO A 124 5.04 13.93 -3.03
N TRP A 125 3.76 13.76 -3.38
CA TRP A 125 2.70 14.70 -3.02
C TRP A 125 2.18 14.51 -1.59
N SER A 126 2.44 13.35 -0.99
CA SER A 126 1.93 13.03 0.33
C SER A 126 2.69 13.69 1.48
N GLY A 127 3.97 13.97 1.30
CA GLY A 127 4.86 14.51 2.33
C GLY A 127 5.59 13.47 3.18
N VAL A 128 5.51 12.17 2.86
CA VAL A 128 6.37 11.15 3.50
C VAL A 128 7.84 11.37 3.16
N ALA A 129 8.73 11.05 4.10
CA ALA A 129 10.16 11.23 3.98
C ALA A 129 10.90 9.96 3.50
N SER A 130 10.27 8.79 3.60
CA SER A 130 10.84 7.55 3.11
C SER A 130 9.81 6.49 2.71
N VAL A 131 10.29 5.51 1.94
CA VAL A 131 9.50 4.37 1.44
C VAL A 131 10.27 3.07 1.63
N LEU A 132 9.61 2.05 2.19
CA LEU A 132 10.09 0.66 2.19
C LEU A 132 9.17 -0.20 1.31
N CYS A 133 9.76 -1.05 0.47
CA CYS A 133 9.02 -1.95 -0.42
C CYS A 133 9.41 -3.41 -0.21
N GLY A 134 8.41 -4.29 -0.18
CA GLY A 134 8.59 -5.74 -0.06
C GLY A 134 8.91 -6.42 -1.39
N ALA A 135 7.86 -6.91 -2.06
CA ALA A 135 7.94 -7.50 -3.39
C ALA A 135 8.36 -6.47 -4.45
N THR A 136 8.92 -6.95 -5.56
CA THR A 136 9.40 -6.12 -6.67
C THR A 136 8.36 -6.03 -7.79
N LYS A 137 8.54 -5.09 -8.73
CA LYS A 137 7.75 -5.01 -9.98
C LYS A 137 7.68 -6.35 -10.71
N ALA A 138 8.83 -7.03 -10.82
CA ALA A 138 8.91 -8.32 -11.50
C ALA A 138 8.07 -9.40 -10.79
N ASP A 139 7.97 -9.35 -9.46
CA ASP A 139 7.14 -10.30 -8.71
C ASP A 139 5.64 -10.04 -8.94
N ALA A 140 5.23 -8.76 -8.98
CA ALA A 140 3.85 -8.37 -9.30
C ALA A 140 3.46 -8.74 -10.74
N GLU A 141 4.34 -8.47 -11.71
CA GLU A 141 4.14 -8.82 -13.12
C GLU A 141 4.11 -10.33 -13.35
N ALA A 142 4.93 -11.10 -12.62
CA ALA A 142 4.86 -12.57 -12.65
C ALA A 142 3.53 -13.11 -12.10
N ALA A 143 2.92 -12.41 -11.13
CA ALA A 143 1.58 -12.69 -10.64
C ALA A 143 0.46 -12.14 -11.55
N GLY A 144 0.82 -11.45 -12.63
CA GLY A 144 -0.07 -10.97 -13.70
C GLY A 144 -0.55 -9.53 -13.55
N PHE A 145 -0.08 -8.78 -12.55
CA PHE A 145 -0.44 -7.36 -12.38
C PHE A 145 0.37 -6.47 -13.33
N ASP A 146 -0.24 -5.38 -13.79
CA ASP A 146 0.46 -4.34 -14.55
C ASP A 146 0.87 -3.20 -13.62
N GLU A 147 2.18 -2.94 -13.57
CA GLU A 147 2.80 -1.91 -12.73
C GLU A 147 2.93 -0.56 -13.47
N GLY A 148 2.57 -0.52 -14.75
CA GLY A 148 2.62 0.63 -15.62
C GLY A 148 4.04 1.05 -16.02
N ASP A 149 4.10 2.14 -16.79
CA ASP A 149 5.34 2.75 -17.27
C ASP A 149 5.97 3.65 -16.19
N ARG A 150 6.87 3.06 -15.41
CA ARG A 150 7.64 3.76 -14.38
C ARG A 150 9.02 4.11 -14.97
N PRO A 151 9.55 5.33 -14.74
CA PRO A 151 10.91 5.65 -15.17
C PRO A 151 11.93 4.72 -14.52
N ASP A 152 12.94 4.26 -15.27
CA ASP A 152 13.99 3.38 -14.76
C ASP A 152 14.69 3.97 -13.51
N GLU A 153 14.99 5.27 -13.57
CA GLU A 153 15.67 6.05 -12.52
C GLU A 153 14.72 6.56 -11.41
N TRP A 154 13.56 5.91 -11.19
CA TRP A 154 12.56 6.45 -10.26
C TRP A 154 13.07 6.64 -8.83
N MET A 155 13.95 5.75 -8.33
CA MET A 155 14.53 5.87 -6.99
C MET A 155 15.42 7.11 -6.85
N GLU A 156 16.21 7.41 -7.87
CA GLU A 156 17.06 8.60 -7.92
C GLU A 156 16.19 9.87 -7.97
N LYS A 157 15.10 9.83 -8.74
CA LYS A 157 14.10 10.91 -8.79
C LYS A 157 13.38 11.13 -7.45
N MET A 158 13.19 10.08 -6.65
CA MET A 158 12.67 10.19 -5.28
C MET A 158 13.73 10.77 -4.34
N ALA A 159 14.97 10.29 -4.41
CA ALA A 159 16.08 10.81 -3.62
C ALA A 159 16.33 12.31 -3.87
N ALA A 160 16.24 12.76 -5.13
CA ALA A 160 16.34 14.17 -5.51
C ALA A 160 15.23 15.05 -4.89
N ARG A 161 14.12 14.45 -4.44
CA ARG A 161 13.03 15.09 -3.70
C ARG A 161 13.17 14.94 -2.19
N GLY A 162 14.28 14.38 -1.71
CA GLY A 162 14.53 14.12 -0.29
C GLY A 162 13.84 12.86 0.26
N ILE A 163 13.31 11.99 -0.61
CA ILE A 163 12.57 10.79 -0.21
C ILE A 163 13.51 9.58 -0.30
N ARG A 164 13.80 8.97 0.85
CA ARG A 164 14.64 7.77 0.91
C ARG A 164 13.83 6.54 0.48
N VAL A 165 14.44 5.65 -0.30
CA VAL A 165 13.76 4.44 -0.79
C VAL A 165 14.62 3.22 -0.50
N HIS A 166 13.99 2.15 -0.02
CA HIS A 166 14.58 0.82 0.09
C HIS A 166 13.59 -0.21 -0.47
N ILE A 167 14.08 -1.12 -1.30
CA ILE A 167 13.28 -2.14 -1.98
C ILE A 167 13.78 -3.55 -1.66
N GLY A 168 12.92 -4.54 -1.79
CA GLY A 168 13.29 -5.95 -1.62
C GLY A 168 13.39 -6.40 -0.17
N LEU A 169 12.87 -5.62 0.79
CA LEU A 169 12.87 -6.00 2.21
C LEU A 169 11.87 -7.13 2.43
N MET A 170 12.31 -8.29 2.92
CA MET A 170 11.44 -9.48 3.06
C MET A 170 10.73 -9.86 1.74
N ARG A 171 11.45 -9.70 0.61
CA ARG A 171 10.91 -9.91 -0.74
C ARG A 171 10.26 -11.28 -0.90
N ALA A 172 10.87 -12.34 -0.37
CA ALA A 172 10.38 -13.70 -0.55
C ALA A 172 9.00 -13.90 0.10
N GLU A 173 8.84 -13.38 1.33
CA GLU A 173 7.61 -13.42 2.10
C GLU A 173 6.51 -12.58 1.45
N ALA A 174 6.87 -11.40 0.93
CA ALA A 174 5.95 -10.54 0.20
C ALA A 174 5.48 -11.15 -1.13
N ALA A 175 6.42 -11.67 -1.93
CA ALA A 175 6.12 -12.33 -3.20
C ALA A 175 5.27 -13.59 -3.02
N ALA A 176 5.43 -14.32 -1.91
CA ALA A 176 4.60 -15.48 -1.60
C ALA A 176 3.10 -15.14 -1.46
N VAL A 177 2.75 -13.91 -1.07
CA VAL A 177 1.35 -13.46 -1.01
C VAL A 177 0.78 -13.18 -2.40
N LEU A 178 1.61 -12.63 -3.31
CA LEU A 178 1.24 -12.45 -4.72
C LEU A 178 0.99 -13.81 -5.38
N ASP A 179 1.89 -14.77 -5.17
CA ASP A 179 1.75 -16.15 -5.65
C ASP A 179 0.49 -16.84 -5.10
N LEU A 180 0.19 -16.66 -3.81
CA LEU A 180 -1.02 -17.16 -3.18
C LEU A 180 -2.27 -16.64 -3.90
N TYR A 181 -2.30 -15.34 -4.23
CA TYR A 181 -3.42 -14.73 -4.93
C TYR A 181 -3.54 -15.21 -6.37
N ALA A 182 -2.44 -15.26 -7.12
CA ALA A 182 -2.42 -15.73 -8.50
C ALA A 182 -2.95 -17.19 -8.62
N ARG A 183 -2.62 -18.05 -7.66
CA ARG A 183 -3.12 -19.45 -7.61
C ARG A 183 -4.57 -19.58 -7.17
N SER A 184 -5.16 -18.54 -6.59
CA SER A 184 -6.54 -18.58 -6.09
C SER A 184 -7.61 -18.49 -7.18
N GLY A 185 -7.24 -18.16 -8.43
CA GLY A 185 -8.16 -17.97 -9.54
C GLY A 185 -9.04 -16.71 -9.45
N LYS A 186 -8.73 -15.81 -8.53
CA LYS A 186 -9.40 -14.49 -8.39
C LYS A 186 -8.99 -13.53 -9.52
N THR A 187 -9.80 -12.49 -9.73
CA THR A 187 -9.60 -11.50 -10.79
C THR A 187 -8.31 -10.72 -10.60
N ILE A 188 -7.38 -10.81 -11.54
CA ILE A 188 -6.28 -9.86 -11.60
C ILE A 188 -6.81 -8.59 -12.28
N TYR A 189 -7.06 -7.53 -11.51
CA TYR A 189 -7.68 -6.32 -12.04
C TYR A 189 -6.72 -5.55 -12.97
N GLY A 190 -7.25 -5.06 -14.08
CA GLY A 190 -6.53 -4.28 -15.10
C GLY A 190 -7.47 -3.94 -16.27
N PRO A 191 -7.13 -2.97 -17.13
CA PRO A 191 -7.98 -2.56 -18.26
C PRO A 191 -8.33 -3.72 -19.21
N ASP A 192 -7.43 -4.70 -19.35
CA ASP A 192 -7.63 -5.89 -20.20
C ASP A 192 -8.07 -7.13 -19.41
N SER A 193 -8.36 -6.99 -18.10
CA SER A 193 -8.76 -8.11 -17.26
C SER A 193 -10.12 -8.67 -17.70
N ARG A 194 -10.12 -9.94 -18.11
CA ARG A 194 -11.36 -10.69 -18.36
C ARG A 194 -11.87 -11.21 -17.02
N VAL A 195 -13.06 -10.79 -16.62
CA VAL A 195 -13.76 -11.39 -15.48
C VAL A 195 -13.94 -12.87 -15.80
N ALA A 196 -13.44 -13.76 -14.94
CA ALA A 196 -13.71 -15.19 -15.08
C ALA A 196 -15.24 -15.41 -14.98
N GLY A 197 -15.88 -15.69 -16.12
CA GLY A 197 -17.30 -16.06 -16.17
C GLY A 197 -18.30 -14.99 -16.64
N LYS A 198 -17.89 -14.02 -17.46
CA LYS A 198 -18.83 -13.23 -18.28
C LYS A 198 -18.49 -13.29 -19.75
#